data_AF-A0A8K0K423-F1
#
_entry.id   AF-A0A8K0K423-F1
#
_cell.length_a   1.000
_cell.length_b   1.000
_cell.length_c   1.000
_cell.angle_alpha   90.00
_cell.angle_beta   90.00
_cell.angle_gamma   90.00
#
_symmetry.space_group_name_H-M   'P 1'
#
loop_
_entity.id
_entity.type
_entity.pdbx_description
1 polymer ?
#
loop_
_entity_poly.entity_id
_entity_poly.type
_entity_poly.pdbx_seq_one_letter_code
_entity_poly.pdbx_strand_id
1 'polypeptide(L)'
;MTVPFENTRWRLLEERQRKKERYAALADHLATRGYAMSVDAIAMGSLGAWDPENDKVLQSLGILKRYCEVMKRLMVSDSIRWSRDINVEHIMVHRQYED
;
A
#
# COMPACT_ATOMS: atom_id res chain seq x y z
N MET A 1 -4.76 0.32 0.68
CA MET A 1 -3.30 0.18 0.88
C MET A 1 -3.03 -0.91 1.91
N THR A 2 -1.88 -1.58 1.80
CA THR A 2 -1.38 -2.54 2.79
C THR A 2 0.14 -2.38 2.93
N VAL A 3 0.64 -2.52 4.17
CA VAL A 3 2.07 -2.39 4.52
C VAL A 3 2.52 -3.58 5.39
N PRO A 4 2.63 -4.80 4.84
CA PRO A 4 3.08 -5.95 5.62
C PRO A 4 4.60 -5.97 5.81
N PHE A 5 5.07 -6.75 6.78
CA PHE A 5 6.46 -7.17 6.82
C PHE A 5 6.79 -8.06 5.61
N GLU A 6 7.79 -7.65 4.84
CA GLU A 6 8.05 -8.09 3.46
C GLU A 6 9.08 -9.22 3.31
N ASN A 7 8.99 -10.26 4.13
CA ASN A 7 9.98 -11.36 4.09
C ASN A 7 10.09 -12.06 2.71
N THR A 8 9.01 -12.06 1.92
CA THR A 8 9.00 -12.57 0.54
C THR A 8 8.05 -11.74 -0.34
N ARG A 9 8.32 -11.72 -1.65
CA ARG A 9 7.41 -11.13 -2.65
C ARG A 9 5.99 -11.69 -2.57
N TRP A 10 5.85 -12.99 -2.25
CA TRP A 10 4.57 -13.66 -2.13
C TRP A 10 3.65 -12.99 -1.10
N ARG A 11 4.22 -12.50 0.02
CA ARG A 11 3.47 -11.81 1.08
C ARG A 11 2.77 -10.55 0.59
N LEU A 12 3.41 -9.79 -0.30
CA LEU A 12 2.80 -8.58 -0.89
C LEU A 12 1.63 -8.93 -1.80
N LEU A 13 1.77 -10.00 -2.60
CA LEU A 13 0.72 -10.48 -3.50
C LEU A 13 -0.49 -11.01 -2.71
N GLU A 14 -0.24 -11.79 -1.66
CA GLU A 14 -1.26 -12.31 -0.76
C GLU A 14 -2.04 -11.18 -0.08
N GLU A 15 -1.34 -10.18 0.47
CA GLU A 15 -2.00 -9.06 1.14
C GLU A 15 -2.76 -8.15 0.17
N ARG A 16 -2.29 -8.00 -1.07
CA ARG A 16 -3.07 -7.35 -2.15
C ARG A 16 -4.36 -8.12 -2.40
N GLN A 17 -4.27 -9.43 -2.59
CA GLN A 17 -5.41 -10.28 -2.90
C GLN A 17 -6.45 -10.27 -1.76
N ARG A 18 -5.97 -10.37 -0.52
CA ARG A 18 -6.81 -10.25 0.68
C ARG A 18 -7.57 -8.92 0.75
N LYS A 19 -6.93 -7.82 0.33
CA LYS A 19 -7.61 -6.52 0.22
C LYS A 19 -8.67 -6.51 -0.87
N LYS A 20 -8.39 -7.10 -2.05
CA LYS A 20 -9.40 -7.23 -3.12
C LYS A 20 -10.62 -8.01 -2.65
N GLU A 21 -10.40 -9.16 -2.03
CA GLU A 21 -11.47 -10.01 -1.48
C GLU A 21 -12.30 -9.30 -0.42
N ARG A 22 -11.65 -8.58 0.52
CA ARG A 22 -12.33 -7.83 1.57
C ARG A 22 -13.31 -6.78 1.01
N TYR A 23 -12.99 -6.18 -0.13
CA TYR A 23 -13.81 -5.13 -0.74
C TYR A 23 -14.66 -5.62 -1.93
N ALA A 24 -14.61 -6.91 -2.26
CA ALA A 24 -15.38 -7.48 -3.37
C ALA A 24 -16.88 -7.25 -3.21
N ALA A 25 -17.43 -7.57 -2.04
CA ALA A 25 -18.86 -7.36 -1.74
C ALA A 25 -19.28 -5.89 -1.86
N LEU A 26 -18.40 -4.95 -1.50
CA LEU A 26 -18.67 -3.52 -1.63
C LEU A 26 -18.68 -3.09 -3.11
N ALA A 27 -17.74 -3.61 -3.91
CA ALA A 27 -17.71 -3.36 -5.34
C ALA A 27 -18.94 -3.93 -6.04
N ASP A 28 -19.38 -5.14 -5.69
CA ASP A 28 -20.59 -5.75 -6.25
C ASP A 28 -21.84 -4.92 -5.91
N HIS A 29 -21.95 -4.49 -4.65
CA HIS A 29 -23.04 -3.62 -4.22
C HIS A 29 -23.05 -2.27 -4.95
N LEU A 30 -21.89 -1.69 -5.25
CA LEU A 30 -21.82 -0.45 -6.04
C LEU A 30 -22.09 -0.71 -7.53
N ALA A 31 -21.64 -1.84 -8.07
CA ALA A 31 -21.89 -2.24 -9.46
C ALA A 31 -23.39 -2.42 -9.73
N THR A 32 -24.14 -3.03 -8.81
CA THR A 32 -25.62 -3.15 -8.91
C THR A 32 -26.35 -1.81 -8.93
N ARG A 33 -25.72 -0.73 -8.46
CA ARG A 33 -26.25 0.65 -8.54
C ARG A 33 -25.87 1.37 -9.84
N GLY A 34 -25.23 0.67 -10.78
CA GLY A 34 -24.85 1.21 -12.09
C GLY A 34 -23.47 1.87 -12.15
N TYR A 35 -22.65 1.76 -11.11
CA TYR A 35 -21.28 2.28 -11.13
C TYR A 35 -20.31 1.30 -11.80
N ALA A 36 -19.39 1.82 -12.62
CA ALA A 36 -18.25 1.06 -13.09
C ALA A 36 -17.20 0.95 -11.97
N MET A 37 -17.01 -0.26 -11.44
CA MET A 37 -16.16 -0.49 -10.28
C MET A 37 -14.92 -1.30 -10.62
N SER A 38 -13.78 -0.91 -10.03
CA SER A 38 -12.54 -1.68 -10.01
C SER A 38 -11.96 -1.63 -8.61
N VAL A 39 -11.45 -2.76 -8.11
CA VAL A 39 -10.82 -2.85 -6.79
C VAL A 39 -9.39 -3.35 -6.96
N ASP A 40 -8.46 -2.55 -6.46
CA ASP A 40 -7.07 -2.95 -6.30
C ASP A 40 -6.46 -2.35 -5.03
N ALA A 41 -5.28 -2.83 -4.66
CA ALA A 41 -4.56 -2.34 -3.51
C ALA A 41 -3.16 -1.86 -3.91
N ILE A 42 -2.76 -0.73 -3.33
CA ILE A 42 -1.34 -0.38 -3.24
C ILE A 42 -0.72 -1.26 -2.14
N ALA A 43 0.19 -2.14 -2.56
CA ALA A 43 0.91 -3.06 -1.69
C ALA A 43 2.40 -2.73 -1.71
N MET A 44 2.95 -2.44 -0.55
CA MET A 44 4.36 -2.16 -0.34
C MET A 44 4.71 -2.68 1.04
N GLY A 45 5.97 -2.96 1.34
CA GLY A 45 6.27 -3.46 2.67
C GLY A 45 6.91 -2.42 3.59
N SER A 46 7.04 -2.82 4.85
CA SER A 46 7.57 -1.98 5.91
C SER A 46 9.07 -1.67 5.77
N LEU A 47 9.81 -2.46 4.98
CA LEU A 47 11.25 -2.26 4.75
C LEU A 47 11.56 -1.65 3.37
N GLY A 48 10.55 -1.43 2.54
CA GLY A 48 10.64 -0.64 1.32
C GLY A 48 10.37 -1.38 0.02
N ALA A 49 9.97 -2.64 0.08
CA ALA A 49 9.54 -3.38 -1.10
C ALA A 49 8.33 -2.69 -1.73
N TRP A 50 8.33 -2.69 -3.06
CA TRP A 50 7.28 -2.12 -3.89
C TRP A 50 6.72 -3.21 -4.80
N ASP A 51 5.41 -3.41 -4.78
CA ASP A 51 4.76 -4.29 -5.73
C ASP A 51 4.68 -3.61 -7.12
N PRO A 52 5.26 -4.19 -8.19
CA PRO A 52 5.21 -3.62 -9.54
C PRO A 52 3.79 -3.37 -10.06
N GLU A 53 2.80 -4.12 -9.58
CA GLU A 53 1.40 -3.92 -9.99
C GLU A 53 0.80 -2.61 -9.44
N ASN A 54 1.43 -1.96 -8.45
CA ASN A 54 1.03 -0.63 -8.00
C ASN A 54 1.14 0.40 -9.11
N ASP A 55 2.15 0.28 -9.99
CA ASP A 55 2.38 1.26 -11.05
C ASP A 55 1.22 1.26 -12.05
N LYS A 56 0.61 0.10 -12.29
CA LYS A 56 -0.60 -0.02 -13.13
C LYS A 56 -1.82 0.58 -12.46
N VAL A 57 -1.97 0.39 -11.15
CA VAL A 57 -3.06 0.99 -10.36
C VAL A 57 -2.96 2.52 -10.36
N LEU A 58 -1.75 3.07 -10.18
CA LEU A 58 -1.56 4.52 -10.25
C LEU A 58 -1.87 5.05 -11.66
N GLN A 59 -1.46 4.34 -12.70
CA GLN A 59 -1.76 4.71 -14.09
C GLN A 59 -3.26 4.64 -14.41
N SER A 60 -3.99 3.65 -13.89
CA SER A 60 -5.45 3.56 -14.11
C SER A 60 -6.21 4.69 -13.42
N LEU A 61 -5.64 5.29 -12.37
CA LEU A 61 -6.13 6.51 -11.72
C LEU A 61 -5.73 7.80 -12.46
N GLY A 62 -5.10 7.70 -13.64
CA GLY A 62 -4.71 8.85 -14.45
C GLY A 62 -3.41 9.53 -14.01
N ILE A 63 -2.62 8.90 -13.13
CA ILE A 63 -1.35 9.45 -12.66
C ILE A 63 -0.29 9.23 -13.73
N LEU A 64 0.35 10.31 -14.17
CA LEU A 64 1.41 10.23 -15.17
C LEU A 64 2.61 9.45 -14.62
N LYS A 65 3.27 8.67 -15.48
CA LYS A 65 4.43 7.84 -15.13
C LYS A 65 5.51 8.60 -14.33
N ARG A 66 5.80 9.86 -14.71
CA ARG A 66 6.77 10.71 -13.98
C ARG A 66 6.38 10.95 -12.52
N TYR A 67 5.08 11.07 -12.23
CA TYR A 67 4.56 11.26 -10.88
C TYR A 67 4.45 9.95 -10.12
N CYS A 68 4.22 8.81 -10.80
CA CYS A 68 4.26 7.49 -10.16
C CYS A 68 5.61 7.22 -9.48
N GLU A 69 6.72 7.57 -10.14
CA GLU A 69 8.07 7.40 -9.55
C GLU A 69 8.28 8.28 -8.31
N VAL A 70 7.76 9.52 -8.32
CA VAL A 70 7.82 10.42 -7.16
C VAL A 70 6.96 9.87 -6.03
N MET A 71 5.72 9.46 -6.31
CA MET A 71 4.83 8.85 -5.32
C MET A 71 5.44 7.60 -4.70
N LYS A 72 6.00 6.71 -5.51
CA LYS A 72 6.69 5.50 -5.04
C LYS A 72 7.78 5.86 -4.03
N ARG A 73 8.66 6.82 -4.36
CA ARG A 73 9.74 7.25 -3.46
C ARG A 73 9.22 7.83 -2.15
N LEU A 74 8.21 8.69 -2.21
CA LEU A 74 7.61 9.31 -1.02
C LEU A 74 6.97 8.24 -0.12
N MET A 75 6.10 7.40 -0.68
CA MET A 75 5.40 6.36 0.07
C MET A 75 6.39 5.38 0.71
N VAL A 76 7.39 4.89 -0.05
CA VAL A 76 8.43 3.98 0.45
C VAL A 76 9.24 4.62 1.57
N SER A 77 9.67 5.88 1.39
CA SER A 77 10.44 6.59 2.42
C SER A 77 9.64 6.78 3.70
N ASP A 78 8.36 7.13 3.59
CA ASP A 78 7.47 7.28 4.74
C ASP A 78 7.24 5.94 5.44
N SER A 79 7.00 4.85 4.70
CA SER A 79 6.84 3.50 5.27
C SER A 79 8.06 3.07 6.08
N ILE A 80 9.27 3.25 5.52
CA ILE A 80 10.53 2.93 6.21
C ILE A 80 10.72 3.83 7.43
N ARG A 81 10.42 5.12 7.32
CA ARG A 81 10.49 6.07 8.44
C ARG A 81 9.61 5.60 9.59
N TRP A 82 8.33 5.32 9.34
CA TRP A 82 7.43 4.81 10.37
C TRP A 82 7.92 3.49 10.97
N SER A 83 8.37 2.54 10.14
CA SER A 83 8.90 1.26 10.65
C SER A 83 10.12 1.45 11.56
N ARG A 84 11.02 2.37 11.22
CA ARG A 84 12.20 2.71 12.02
C ARG A 84 11.81 3.39 13.32
N ASP A 85 10.93 4.38 13.25
CA ASP A 85 10.52 5.17 14.42
C ASP A 85 9.82 4.29 15.46
N ILE A 86 8.93 3.38 15.02
CA ILE A 86 8.30 2.36 15.89
C ILE A 86 9.35 1.45 16.54
N ASN A 87 10.35 0.98 15.78
CA ASN A 87 11.38 0.11 16.32
C ASN A 87 12.30 0.84 17.32
N VAL A 88 12.67 2.09 17.03
CA VAL A 88 13.49 2.91 17.93
C VAL A 88 12.73 3.22 19.21
N GLU A 89 11.46 3.58 19.13
CA GLU A 89 10.61 3.79 20.30
C GLU A 89 10.52 2.51 21.15
N HIS A 90 10.34 1.34 20.52
CA HIS A 90 10.31 0.06 21.20
C HIS A 90 11.63 -0.26 21.94
N ILE A 91 12.78 0.07 21.35
CA ILE A 91 14.10 -0.20 21.96
C ILE A 91 14.45 0.83 23.04
N MET A 92 14.16 2.11 22.79
CA MET A 92 14.59 3.23 23.63
C MET A 92 13.55 3.65 24.67
N VAL A 93 12.32 3.15 24.59
CA VAL A 93 11.15 3.55 25.41
C VAL A 93 10.95 5.08 25.39
N HIS A 94 11.30 5.71 24.28
CA HIS A 94 11.18 7.15 24.06
C HIS A 94 10.41 7.41 22.77
N ARG A 95 9.30 8.14 22.90
CA ARG A 95 8.38 8.44 21.79
C ARG A 95 9.11 9.24 20.69
N GLN A 96 9.00 8.78 19.44
CA GLN A 96 9.73 9.35 18.30
C GLN A 96 8.87 10.27 17.41
N TYR A 97 7.55 10.32 17.63
CA TYR A 97 6.60 11.08 16.82
C TYR A 97 5.51 11.72 17.70
N GLU A 98 5.13 12.95 17.37
CA GLU A 98 3.96 13.66 17.93
C GLU A 98 2.80 13.56 16.92
N ASP A 99 1.56 13.43 17.40
CA ASP A 99 0.36 13.23 16.56
C ASP A 99 -0.08 14.48 15.81
#